data_AF-A0A5K1CQL3-F1
#
_entry.id   AF-A0A5K1CQL3-F1
#
_cell.length_a   1.000
_cell.length_b   1.000
_cell.length_c   1.000
_cell.angle_alpha   90.00
_cell.angle_beta   90.00
_cell.angle_gamma   90.00
#
_symmetry.space_group_name_H-M   'P 1'
#
loop_
_entity.id
_entity.type
_entity.pdbx_description
1 polymer ?
#
loop_
_entity_poly.entity_id
_entity_poly.type
_entity_poly.pdbx_seq_one_letter_code
_entity_poly.pdbx_strand_id
1 'polypeptide(L)' 'DLMMEVEVRAAHNVLEACGQTESMEKVVFTSSVAAVIWKENRKSMAEFDERHWSEANFCRNFK' A
#
# COMPACT_ATOMS: atom_id res chain seq x y z
N ASP A 1 2.06 10.62 8.54
CA ASP A 1 3.34 10.77 9.25
C ASP A 1 3.49 9.62 10.22
N LEU A 2 3.19 9.75 11.52
CA LEU A 2 3.38 8.63 12.47
C LEU A 2 2.70 7.30 12.06
N MET A 3 1.40 7.30 11.76
CA MET A 3 0.69 6.08 11.35
C MET A 3 1.28 5.48 10.05
N MET A 4 1.62 6.32 9.07
CA MET A 4 2.23 5.87 7.81
C MET A 4 3.60 5.22 8.06
N GLU A 5 4.43 5.83 8.90
CA GLU A 5 5.75 5.29 9.22
C GLU A 5 5.67 3.96 9.97
N VAL A 6 4.73 3.83 10.92
CA VAL A 6 4.51 2.59 11.66
C VAL A 6 4.08 1.47 10.72
N GLU A 7 3.10 1.71 9.85
CA GLU A 7 2.62 0.70 8.88
C GLU A 7 3.74 0.25 7.93
N VAL A 8 4.52 1.20 7.38
CA VAL A 8 5.64 0.89 6.48
C VAL A 8 6.71 0.06 7.19
N ARG A 9 7.10 0.45 8.41
CA ARG A 9 8.10 -0.28 9.18
C ARG A 9 7.62 -1.67 9.60
N ALA A 10 6.36 -1.80 10.00
CA ALA A 10 5.77 -3.09 10.34
C ALA A 10 5.80 -4.05 9.14
N ALA A 11 5.32 -3.59 7.97
CA ALA A 11 5.36 -4.39 6.75
C ALA A 11 6.81 -4.77 6.35
N HIS A 12 7.74 -3.81 6.43
CA HIS A 12 9.14 -4.06 6.11
C HIS A 12 9.78 -5.12 7.02
N ASN A 13 9.61 -4.99 8.34
CA ASN A 13 10.17 -5.94 9.31
C ASN A 13 9.64 -7.36 9.09
N VAL A 14 8.35 -7.50 8.76
CA VAL A 14 7.74 -8.80 8.48
C VAL A 14 8.32 -9.40 7.20
N LEU A 15 8.45 -8.60 6.13
CA LEU A 15 9.05 -9.07 4.87
C LEU A 15 10.51 -9.47 5.05
N GLU A 16 11.28 -8.73 5.85
CA GLU A 16 12.66 -9.07 6.18
C GLU A 16 12.73 -10.41 6.94
N ALA A 17 11.89 -10.59 7.97
CA ALA A 17 11.82 -11.85 8.72
C ALA A 17 11.41 -13.04 7.82
N CYS A 18 10.46 -12.85 6.91
CA CYS A 18 10.09 -13.85 5.93
C CYS A 18 11.26 -14.19 4.99
N GLY A 19 12.01 -13.20 4.53
CA GLY A 19 13.18 -13.41 3.66
C GLY A 19 14.34 -14.14 4.33
N GLN A 20 14.44 -14.07 5.67
CA GLN A 20 15.43 -14.79 6.47
C GLN A 20 14.97 -16.20 6.88
N THR A 21 13.75 -16.61 6.56
CA THR A 21 13.19 -17.91 6.95
C THR A 21 13.31 -18.92 5.80
N GLU A 22 14.22 -19.88 5.90
CA GLU A 22 14.52 -20.84 4.81
C GLU A 22 13.32 -21.67 4.34
N SER A 23 12.37 -21.98 5.23
CA SER A 23 11.16 -22.74 4.90
C SER A 23 10.03 -21.89 4.28
N MET A 24 10.20 -20.57 4.20
CA MET A 24 9.20 -19.67 3.66
C MET A 24 9.25 -19.66 2.13
N GLU A 25 8.18 -20.13 1.49
CA GLU A 25 8.11 -20.18 0.03
C GLU A 25 7.40 -18.97 -0.59
N LYS A 26 6.39 -18.41 0.11
CA LYS A 26 5.53 -17.33 -0.41
C LYS A 26 5.04 -16.44 0.72
N VAL A 27 4.93 -15.14 0.42
CA VAL A 27 4.33 -14.14 1.31
C VAL A 27 3.24 -13.40 0.55
N VAL A 28 2.08 -13.20 1.19
CA VAL A 28 0.98 -12.40 0.65
C VAL A 28 0.80 -11.17 1.53
N PHE A 29 1.03 -10.00 0.96
CA PHE A 29 0.78 -8.72 1.64
C PHE A 29 -0.64 -8.24 1.35
N THR A 30 -1.45 -8.11 2.40
CA THR A 30 -2.82 -7.58 2.30
C THR A 30 -2.78 -6.06 2.23
N SER A 31 -2.82 -5.52 1.01
CA SER A 31 -3.08 -4.10 0.77
C SER A 31 -4.59 -3.78 0.85
N SER A 32 -5.00 -2.62 0.37
CA SER A 32 -6.39 -2.19 0.29
C SER A 32 -6.66 -1.46 -1.02
N VAL A 33 -7.93 -1.44 -1.46
CA VAL A 33 -8.41 -0.59 -2.57
C VAL A 33 -8.06 0.90 -2.33
N ALA A 34 -7.93 1.32 -1.06
CA ALA A 34 -7.46 2.66 -0.71
C ALA A 34 -6.07 3.01 -1.28
N ALA A 35 -5.22 2.03 -1.60
CA ALA A 35 -3.94 2.27 -2.25
C ALA A 35 -4.06 2.65 -3.74
N VAL A 36 -5.26 2.57 -4.32
CA VAL A 36 -5.52 2.73 -5.75
C VAL A 36 -6.47 3.89 -6.06
N ILE A 37 -7.41 4.21 -5.16
CA ILE A 37 -8.59 5.02 -5.53
C ILE A 37 -8.48 6.53 -5.34
N TRP A 38 -7.48 7.02 -4.60
CA TRP A 38 -7.42 8.41 -4.18
C TRP A 38 -6.52 9.24 -5.10
N LYS A 39 -7.13 10.06 -5.95
CA LYS A 39 -6.43 10.86 -6.96
C LYS A 39 -7.19 12.16 -7.21
N GLU A 40 -6.48 13.25 -7.50
CA GLU A 40 -7.12 14.49 -7.94
C GLU A 40 -7.84 14.30 -9.29
N ASN A 41 -8.99 14.96 -9.48
CA ASN A 41 -9.76 14.98 -10.73
C ASN A 41 -10.17 13.61 -11.31
N ARG A 42 -10.46 12.65 -10.42
CA ARG A 42 -10.84 11.30 -10.83
C ARG A 42 -12.26 11.24 -11.41
N LYS A 43 -12.40 10.60 -12.57
CA LYS A 43 -13.72 10.27 -13.17
C LYS A 43 -14.37 9.13 -12.37
N SER A 44 -15.67 9.24 -12.12
CA SER A 44 -16.46 8.31 -11.29
C SER A 44 -16.54 6.87 -11.80
N MET A 45 -16.17 6.62 -13.06
CA MET A 45 -16.25 5.30 -13.73
C MET A 45 -14.92 4.88 -14.38
N ALA A 46 -13.78 5.23 -13.78
CA ALA A 46 -12.49 4.75 -14.29
C ALA A 46 -12.37 3.23 -14.06
N GLU A 47 -12.01 2.47 -15.09
CA GLU A 47 -11.54 1.09 -14.96
C GLU A 47 -10.22 1.08 -14.17
N PHE A 48 -10.04 0.11 -13.27
CA PHE A 48 -8.80 -0.08 -12.51
C PHE A 48 -8.05 -1.30 -12.99
N ASP A 49 -6.74 -1.17 -13.02
CA ASP A 49 -5.78 -2.26 -13.18
C ASP A 49 -4.74 -2.17 -12.06
N GLU A 50 -3.84 -3.15 -12.01
CA GLU A 50 -2.80 -3.29 -10.98
C GLU A 50 -1.68 -2.24 -11.11
N ARG A 51 -1.73 -1.36 -12.12
CA ARG A 51 -0.76 -0.27 -12.33
C ARG A 51 -1.23 1.04 -11.71
N HIS A 52 -2.48 1.12 -11.28
CA HIS A 52 -3.04 2.31 -10.65
C HIS A 52 -2.58 2.47 -9.20
N TRP A 53 -2.31 3.71 -8.81
CA TRP A 53 -1.93 4.10 -7.45
C TRP A 53 -2.64 5.38 -7.02
N SER A 54 -2.93 5.45 -5.73
CA SER A 54 -3.36 6.67 -5.06
C SER A 54 -2.22 7.70 -5.01
N GLU A 55 -2.55 8.97 -5.20
CA GLU A 55 -1.61 10.08 -5.07
C GLU A 55 -1.34 10.38 -3.58
N ALA A 56 -0.12 10.11 -3.12
CA ALA A 56 0.25 10.31 -1.72
C ALA A 56 0.00 11.74 -1.22
N ASN A 57 0.27 12.75 -2.06
CA ASN A 57 0.02 14.16 -1.72
C ASN A 57 -1.47 14.45 -1.57
N PHE A 58 -2.32 13.86 -2.40
CA PHE A 58 -3.77 13.96 -2.28
C PHE A 58 -4.24 13.31 -0.96
N CYS A 59 -3.81 12.07 -0.68
CA CYS A 59 -4.20 11.35 0.53
C CYS A 59 -3.83 12.08 1.82
N ARG A 60 -2.66 12.75 1.86
CA ARG A 60 -2.20 13.50 3.04
C ARG A 60 -3.12 14.65 3.42
N ASN A 61 -3.89 15.19 2.48
CA ASN A 61 -4.84 16.28 2.74
C ASN A 61 -6.11 15.83 3.45
N PHE A 62 -6.39 14.52 3.52
CA PHE A 62 -7.60 13.95 4.11
C PHE A 62 -7.30 13.14 5.39
N LYS A 63 -6.26 13.55 6.12
CA LYS A 63 -5.84 12.94 7.38
C LYS A 63 -6.57 13.55 8.58
#